data_AF-A0A9D9YN22-F1
#
_entry.id   AF-A0A9D9YN22-F1
#
_cell.length_a   1.000
_cell.length_b   1.000
_cell.length_c   1.000
_cell.angle_alpha   90.00
_cell.angle_beta   90.00
_cell.angle_gamma   90.00
#
_symmetry.space_group_name_H-M   'P 1'
#
loop_
_entity.id
_entity.type
_entity.pdbx_description
1 polymer ?
#
loop_
_entity_poly.entity_id
_entity_poly.type
_entity_poly.pdbx_seq_one_letter_code
_entity_poly.pdbx_strand_id
1 'polypeptide(L)' 'MITKEQMRAFCYNENGSLKPKAECRAGLINMLILEDGMDIDTAEDFVDKSLREWNLWGEPTLEELLREEAEDEATTKPT' A
#
# COMPACT_ATOMS: atom_id res chain seq x y z
N MET A 1 3.48 16.10 10.77
CA MET A 1 2.45 15.89 9.73
C MET A 1 3.11 15.79 8.36
N ILE A 2 3.14 14.58 7.83
CA ILE A 2 3.75 14.23 6.55
C ILE A 2 3.12 14.99 5.37
N THR A 3 3.94 15.40 4.40
CA THR A 3 3.47 16.07 3.18
C THR A 3 3.10 15.07 2.09
N LYS A 4 2.37 15.55 1.07
CA LYS A 4 2.06 14.76 -0.14
C LYS A 4 3.31 14.20 -0.82
N GLU A 5 4.36 14.98 -0.93
CA GLU A 5 5.60 14.56 -1.58
C GLU A 5 6.32 13.46 -0.78
N GLN A 6 6.30 13.57 0.56
CA GLN A 6 6.85 12.56 1.44
C GLN A 6 6.03 11.26 1.38
N MET A 7 4.69 11.33 1.39
CA MET A 7 3.83 10.15 1.20
C MET A 7 4.05 9.51 -0.17
N ARG A 8 4.24 10.31 -1.24
CA ARG A 8 4.62 9.77 -2.55
C ARG A 8 5.93 9.02 -2.47
N ALA A 9 7.00 9.66 -2.01
CA ALA A 9 8.32 9.03 -1.91
C ALA A 9 8.27 7.72 -1.12
N PHE A 10 7.43 7.64 -0.08
CA PHE A 10 7.24 6.44 0.71
C PHE A 10 6.57 5.28 -0.06
N CYS A 11 5.56 5.59 -0.89
CA CYS A 11 4.83 4.59 -1.67
C CYS A 11 5.53 4.14 -2.97
N TYR A 12 6.63 4.77 -3.38
CA TYR A 12 7.38 4.34 -4.56
C TYR A 12 8.58 3.47 -4.17
N ASN A 13 8.87 2.48 -5.01
CA ASN A 13 10.11 1.72 -4.99
C ASN A 13 11.24 2.52 -5.65
N GLU A 14 12.48 2.11 -5.43
CA GLU A 14 13.66 2.75 -6.02
C GLU A 14 13.64 2.74 -7.57
N ASN A 15 12.95 1.78 -8.17
CA ASN A 15 12.74 1.67 -9.61
C ASN A 15 11.60 2.55 -10.16
N GLY A 16 10.94 3.34 -9.31
CA GLY A 16 9.83 4.22 -9.69
C GLY A 16 8.47 3.53 -9.85
N SER A 17 8.37 2.22 -9.54
CA SER A 17 7.07 1.53 -9.44
C SER A 17 6.36 1.86 -8.12
N LEU A 18 5.03 1.85 -8.12
CA LEU A 18 4.27 1.92 -6.87
C LEU A 18 4.41 0.61 -6.10
N LYS A 19 4.59 0.73 -4.79
CA LYS A 19 4.48 -0.41 -3.87
C LYS A 19 3.04 -0.92 -3.83
N PRO A 20 2.85 -2.21 -3.46
CA PRO A 20 1.53 -2.73 -3.13
C PRO A 20 0.82 -1.81 -2.12
N LYS A 21 -0.49 -1.58 -2.32
CA LYS A 21 -1.28 -0.71 -1.46
C LYS A 21 -1.17 -1.10 0.02
N ALA A 22 -1.22 -2.40 0.32
CA ALA A 22 -1.11 -2.91 1.68
C ALA A 22 0.24 -2.56 2.33
N GLU A 23 1.33 -2.66 1.57
CA GLU A 23 2.68 -2.34 2.04
C GLU A 23 2.82 -0.83 2.32
N CYS A 24 2.44 0.03 1.37
CA CYS A 24 2.53 1.47 1.59
C CYS A 24 1.64 1.93 2.76
N ARG A 25 0.39 1.43 2.82
CA ARG A 25 -0.57 1.75 3.89
C ARG A 25 0.00 1.39 5.26
N ALA A 26 0.47 0.16 5.45
CA ALA A 26 1.00 -0.29 6.73
C ALA A 26 2.21 0.52 7.17
N GLY A 27 3.14 0.81 6.25
CA GLY A 27 4.33 1.60 6.59
C GLY A 27 4.01 3.05 6.98
N LEU A 28 3.07 3.71 6.28
CA LEU A 28 2.66 5.07 6.60
C LEU A 28 1.94 5.16 7.95
N ILE A 29 1.04 4.21 8.26
CA ILE A 29 0.35 4.15 9.55
C ILE A 29 1.38 3.97 10.68
N ASN A 30 2.30 3.02 10.53
CA ASN A 30 3.33 2.76 11.54
C ASN A 30 4.21 3.99 11.79
N MET A 31 4.62 4.69 10.73
CA MET A 31 5.41 5.92 10.88
C MET A 31 4.63 7.00 11.62
N LEU A 32 3.36 7.24 11.29
CA LEU A 32 2.54 8.26 11.97
C LEU A 32 2.30 7.94 13.45
N ILE A 33 2.13 6.67 13.79
CA ILE A 33 1.97 6.24 15.19
C ILE A 33 3.28 6.40 15.96
N LEU A 34 4.39 5.93 15.40
CA LEU A 34 5.67 5.85 16.12
C LEU A 34 6.41 7.18 16.16
N GLU A 35 6.38 7.97 15.08
CA GLU A 35 7.13 9.23 14.96
C GLU A 35 6.28 10.44 15.34
N ASP A 36 5.06 10.51 14.82
CA ASP A 36 4.13 11.64 15.06
C ASP A 36 3.25 11.42 16.32
N GLY A 37 3.35 10.24 16.97
CA GLY A 37 2.57 9.91 18.18
C GLY A 37 1.07 9.86 17.93
N MET A 38 0.66 9.62 16.68
CA MET A 38 -0.74 9.64 16.28
C MET A 38 -1.46 8.41 16.82
N ASP A 39 -2.70 8.59 17.27
CA ASP A 39 -3.57 7.46 17.61
C ASP A 39 -3.83 6.59 16.37
N ILE A 40 -3.98 5.28 16.60
CA ILE A 40 -4.11 4.29 15.52
C ILE A 40 -5.29 4.63 14.60
N ASP A 41 -6.47 4.89 15.16
CA ASP A 41 -7.68 5.15 14.37
C ASP A 41 -7.50 6.41 13.51
N THR A 42 -6.87 7.44 14.10
CA THR A 42 -6.59 8.69 13.39
C THR A 42 -5.57 8.50 12.27
N ALA A 43 -4.54 7.68 12.48
CA ALA A 43 -3.52 7.39 11.48
C ALA A 43 -4.11 6.58 10.32
N GLU A 44 -4.96 5.59 10.61
CA GLU A 44 -5.66 4.82 9.58
C GLU A 44 -6.55 5.70 8.71
N ASP A 45 -7.42 6.51 9.32
CA ASP A 45 -8.32 7.43 8.61
C ASP A 45 -7.56 8.42 7.74
N PHE A 46 -6.47 8.99 8.26
CA PHE A 46 -5.64 9.93 7.53
C PHE A 46 -4.97 9.27 6.32
N VAL A 47 -4.33 8.12 6.52
CA VAL A 47 -3.63 7.41 5.44
C VAL A 47 -4.60 6.95 4.36
N ASP A 48 -5.73 6.35 4.74
CA ASP A 48 -6.71 5.86 3.77
C ASP A 48 -7.32 6.99 2.93
N LYS A 49 -7.58 8.14 3.56
CA LYS A 49 -8.01 9.35 2.85
C LYS A 49 -6.93 9.85 1.89
N SER A 50 -5.70 10.01 2.36
CA SER A 50 -4.59 10.54 1.55
C SER A 50 -4.24 9.63 0.36
N LEU A 51 -4.18 8.32 0.56
CA LEU A 51 -3.88 7.36 -0.51
C LEU A 51 -4.95 7.41 -1.62
N ARG A 52 -6.23 7.52 -1.23
CA ARG A 52 -7.35 7.65 -2.16
C ARG A 52 -7.31 8.99 -2.92
N GLU A 53 -7.18 10.10 -2.20
CA GLU A 53 -7.22 11.45 -2.79
C GLU A 53 -6.06 11.70 -3.75
N TRP A 54 -4.89 11.10 -3.51
CA TRP A 54 -3.69 11.34 -4.31
C TRP A 54 -3.36 10.24 -5.30
N ASN A 55 -4.24 9.25 -5.42
CA ASN A 55 -4.07 8.12 -6.33
C ASN A 55 -2.74 7.38 -6.11
N LEU A 56 -2.39 7.15 -4.84
CA LEU A 56 -1.15 6.47 -4.41
C LEU A 56 -1.37 5.00 -4.03
N TRP A 57 -2.54 4.48 -4.35
CA TRP A 57 -2.85 3.07 -4.42
C TRP A 57 -2.34 2.47 -5.74
N GLY A 58 -1.37 1.56 -5.70
CA GLY A 58 -1.18 0.64 -6.81
C GLY A 58 -2.36 -0.34 -6.80
N GLU A 59 -3.43 -0.03 -7.53
CA GLU A 59 -4.42 -1.06 -7.82
C GLU A 59 -3.77 -2.06 -8.79
N PRO A 60 -3.78 -3.36 -8.46
CA PRO A 60 -3.29 -4.35 -9.40
C PRO A 60 -4.09 -4.21 -10.70
N THR A 61 -3.37 -4.20 -11.80
CA THR A 61 -3.96 -4.26 -13.13
C THR A 61 -4.82 -5.52 -13.25
N LEU A 62 -5.80 -5.51 -14.16
CA LEU A 62 -6.60 -6.69 -14.42
C LEU A 62 -5.71 -7.89 -14.79
N GLU A 63 -4.62 -7.64 -15.51
CA GLU A 63 -3.61 -8.62 -15.88
C GLU A 63 -2.86 -9.21 -14.66
N GLU A 64 -2.58 -8.41 -13.63
CA GLU A 64 -1.96 -8.88 -12.38
C GLU A 64 -2.94 -9.73 -11.56
N LEU A 65 -4.20 -9.28 -11.44
CA LEU A 65 -5.26 -10.04 -10.76
C LEU A 65 -5.50 -11.41 -11.40
N LEU A 66 -5.51 -11.47 -12.74
CA LEU A 66 -5.68 -12.72 -13.48
C LEU A 66 -4.45 -13.63 -13.42
N ARG A 67 -3.26 -13.09 -13.10
CA ARG A 67 -2.03 -13.90 -12.95
C ARG A 67 -1.99 -14.60 -11.59
N GLU A 68 -2.47 -13.95 -10.52
CA GLU A 68 -2.54 -14.55 -9.18
C GLU A 68 -3.47 -15.77 -9.13
N GLU A 69 -4.62 -15.74 -9.82
CA GLU A 69 -5.54 -16.90 -9.91
C GLU A 69 -4.89 -18.14 -10.55
N ALA A 70 -3.98 -17.95 -11.51
CA ALA A 70 -3.31 -19.05 -12.22
C ALA A 70 -2.19 -19.71 -11.39
N GLU A 71 -1.58 -18.98 -10.45
CA GLU A 71 -0.53 -19.52 -9.57
C GLU A 71 -1.14 -20.28 -8.38
N ASP A 72 -2.29 -19.84 -7.87
CA ASP A 72 -3.01 -20.53 -6.79
C ASP A 72 -3.56 -21.92 -7.24
N GLU A 73 -4.04 -22.07 -8.48
CA GLU A 73 -4.49 -23.36 -9.02
C GLU A 73 -3.36 -24.40 -9.20
N ALA A 74 -2.11 -23.95 -9.40
CA ALA A 74 -0.98 -24.84 -9.66
C ALA A 74 -0.47 -25.58 -8.40
N THR A 75 -0.82 -25.09 -7.21
CA THR A 75 -0.35 -25.67 -5.93
C THR A 75 -1.29 -26.72 -5.34
N THR A 76 -2.53 -26.84 -5.83
CA THR A 76 -3.48 -27.89 -5.42
C THR A 76 -3.48 -29.07 -6.38
N LYS A 77 -2.35 -29.79 -6.50
CA LYS A 77 -2.37 -31.16 -7.03
C LYS A 77 -2.23 -32.15 -5.86
N PRO A 78 -3.31 -32.85 -5.44
CA PRO A 78 -3.18 -33.92 -4.47
C PRO A 78 -2.40 -35.07 -5.12
N THR A 79 -1.35 -35.52 -4.42
CA THR A 79 -0.67 -36.79 -4.73
C THR A 79 -1.42 -37.93 -4.06
#